data_AF-A0A5R8N047-F1
#
_entry.id   AF-A0A5R8N047-F1
#
_cell.length_a   1.000
_cell.length_b   1.000
_cell.length_c   1.000
_cell.angle_alpha   90.00
_cell.angle_beta   90.00
_cell.angle_gamma   90.00
#
_symmetry.space_group_name_H-M   'P 1'
#
loop_
_entity.id
_entity.type
_entity.pdbx_description
1 polymer ?
#
loop_
_entity_poly.entity_id
_entity_poly.type
_entity_poly.pdbx_seq_one_letter_code
_entity_poly.pdbx_strand_id
1 'polypeptide(L)'
;MIDGPAGRLAVTDHGGHGPDVVLIHGANRSPLDWEPLRRHLPGARLVAYDLRGHGRSDAPADARRRAAQTAALVAGPAVLTGEQVEAMCRRLTGRQQIALMS
;
A
#
# COMPACT_ATOMS: atom_id res chain seq x y z
N MET A 1 9.72 -11.41 2.89
CA MET A 1 10.55 -10.95 1.75
C MET A 1 10.17 -11.79 0.55
N ILE A 2 10.09 -11.19 -0.62
CA ILE A 2 9.84 -11.88 -1.90
C ILE A 2 10.94 -11.46 -2.89
N ASP A 3 11.62 -12.42 -3.48
CA ASP A 3 12.60 -12.19 -4.54
C ASP A 3 11.89 -11.90 -5.87
N GLY A 4 12.48 -11.00 -6.67
CA GLY A 4 11.94 -10.65 -7.97
C GLY A 4 13.02 -10.12 -8.92
N PRO A 5 12.73 -10.04 -10.22
CA PRO A 5 13.72 -9.69 -11.25
C PRO A 5 14.31 -8.27 -11.11
N ALA A 6 13.69 -7.41 -10.30
CA ALA A 6 14.16 -6.05 -10.03
C ALA A 6 14.67 -5.88 -8.59
N GLY A 7 14.99 -6.98 -7.90
CA GLY A 7 15.39 -6.99 -6.48
C GLY A 7 14.22 -7.33 -5.55
N ARG A 8 14.54 -7.48 -4.27
CA ARG A 8 13.67 -7.99 -3.21
C ARG A 8 12.65 -6.97 -2.76
N LEU A 9 11.44 -7.46 -2.48
CA LEU A 9 10.38 -6.71 -1.85
C LEU A 9 10.11 -7.20 -0.43
N ALA A 10 10.02 -6.25 0.50
CA ALA A 10 9.49 -6.51 1.82
C ALA A 10 7.97 -6.51 1.76
N VAL A 11 7.37 -7.61 2.18
CA VAL A 11 5.93 -7.89 2.05
C VAL A 11 5.41 -8.34 3.40
N THR A 12 4.26 -7.80 3.77
CA THR A 12 3.46 -8.21 4.91
C THR A 12 2.14 -8.76 4.39
N ASP A 13 1.91 -10.05 4.62
CA ASP A 13 0.63 -10.70 4.33
C ASP A 13 -0.18 -10.79 5.63
N HIS A 14 -1.35 -10.18 5.64
CA HIS A 14 -2.22 -10.19 6.81
C HIS A 14 -3.21 -11.37 6.83
N GLY A 15 -3.11 -12.27 5.84
CA GLY A 15 -4.00 -13.41 5.66
C GLY A 15 -5.41 -13.01 5.22
N GLY A 16 -6.27 -14.02 5.09
CA GLY A 16 -7.64 -13.88 4.56
C GLY A 16 -7.92 -14.96 3.52
N HIS A 17 -9.21 -15.25 3.29
CA HIS A 17 -9.65 -16.29 2.36
C HIS A 17 -10.55 -15.74 1.23
N GLY A 18 -10.83 -14.43 1.27
CA GLY A 18 -11.58 -13.70 0.27
C GLY A 18 -10.67 -13.07 -0.80
N PRO A 19 -11.16 -12.05 -1.52
CA PRO A 19 -10.41 -11.42 -2.61
C PRO A 19 -9.05 -10.88 -2.16
N ASP A 20 -8.05 -11.03 -3.03
CA ASP A 20 -6.73 -10.43 -2.83
C ASP A 20 -6.79 -8.91 -3.03
N VAL A 21 -6.25 -8.17 -2.05
CA VAL A 21 -6.13 -6.71 -2.09
C VAL A 21 -4.68 -6.34 -1.81
N VAL A 22 -4.09 -5.58 -2.73
CA VAL A 22 -2.73 -5.07 -2.57
C VAL A 22 -2.78 -3.63 -2.07
N LEU A 23 -2.08 -3.36 -0.97
CA LEU A 23 -2.04 -2.05 -0.33
C LEU A 23 -0.69 -1.36 -0.60
N ILE A 24 -0.73 -0.18 -1.21
CA ILE A 24 0.47 0.59 -1.57
C ILE A 24 0.54 1.87 -0.75
N HIS A 25 1.56 1.99 0.10
CA HIS A 25 1.73 3.16 0.96
C HIS A 25 2.18 4.39 0.15
N GLY A 26 1.90 5.59 0.68
CA GLY A 26 2.40 6.85 0.11
C GLY A 26 3.87 7.12 0.47
N ALA A 27 4.42 8.25 -0.01
CA ALA A 27 5.75 8.70 0.40
C ALA A 27 5.80 8.93 1.94
N ASN A 28 6.93 8.60 2.57
CA ASN A 28 7.16 8.70 4.03
C ASN A 28 6.18 7.91 4.90
N ARG A 29 5.46 6.93 4.34
CA ARG A 29 4.53 6.04 5.02
C ARG A 29 5.11 4.63 5.11
N SER A 30 4.43 3.75 5.85
CA SER A 30 4.82 2.33 5.95
C SER A 30 3.60 1.41 5.90
N PRO A 31 3.79 0.10 5.66
CA PRO A 31 2.71 -0.87 5.73
C PRO A 31 1.92 -0.90 7.05
N LEU A 32 2.48 -0.37 8.15
CA LEU A 32 1.80 -0.29 9.44
C LEU A 32 0.57 0.64 9.42
N ASP A 33 0.51 1.58 8.46
CA ASP A 33 -0.63 2.49 8.30
C ASP A 33 -1.94 1.75 7.97
N TRP A 34 -1.86 0.47 7.60
CA TRP A 34 -2.99 -0.36 7.17
C TRP A 34 -3.65 -1.16 8.27
N GLU A 35 -3.09 -1.21 9.47
CA GLU A 35 -3.67 -1.99 10.56
C GLU A 35 -5.14 -1.59 10.86
N PRO A 36 -5.52 -0.29 10.86
CA PRO A 36 -6.91 0.12 11.03
C PRO A 36 -7.83 -0.24 9.85
N LEU A 37 -7.29 -0.56 8.67
CA LEU A 37 -8.09 -0.97 7.50
C LEU A 37 -8.57 -2.42 7.64
N ARG A 38 -7.79 -3.26 8.32
CA ARG A 38 -8.09 -4.70 8.49
C ARG A 38 -9.46 -4.93 9.14
N ARG A 39 -9.85 -4.08 10.09
CA ARG A 39 -11.16 -4.15 10.77
C ARG A 39 -12.35 -3.86 9.84
N HIS A 40 -12.10 -3.24 8.70
CA HIS A 40 -13.11 -2.73 7.77
C HIS A 40 -13.26 -3.57 6.51
N LEU A 41 -12.33 -4.47 6.25
CA LEU A 41 -12.37 -5.41 5.13
C LEU A 41 -12.30 -6.86 5.64
N PRO A 42 -13.27 -7.30 6.47
CA PRO A 42 -13.24 -8.65 7.03
C PRO A 42 -13.29 -9.68 5.91
N GLY A 43 -12.35 -10.61 5.92
CA GLY A 43 -12.28 -11.73 4.97
C GLY A 43 -11.42 -11.48 3.74
N ALA A 44 -11.16 -10.23 3.33
CA ALA A 44 -10.22 -9.94 2.25
C ALA A 44 -8.80 -10.38 2.64
N ARG A 45 -8.03 -10.88 1.67
CA ARG A 45 -6.61 -11.14 1.87
C ARG A 45 -5.82 -9.88 1.59
N LEU A 46 -5.36 -9.22 2.65
CA LEU A 46 -4.65 -7.95 2.55
C LEU A 46 -3.14 -8.19 2.51
N VAL A 47 -2.52 -7.79 1.41
CA VAL A 47 -1.06 -7.87 1.23
C VAL A 47 -0.52 -6.46 1.05
N ALA A 48 0.39 -6.05 1.91
CA ALA A 48 1.09 -4.77 1.82
C ALA A 48 2.57 -5.01 1.52
N TYR A 49 3.21 -4.08 0.83
CA TYR A 49 4.65 -4.16 0.59
C TYR A 49 5.31 -2.78 0.62
N ASP A 50 6.59 -2.76 0.95
CA ASP A 50 7.39 -1.52 0.89
C ASP A 50 7.70 -1.21 -0.58
N LEU A 51 7.39 0.01 -1.04
CA LEU A 51 7.80 0.48 -2.36
C LEU A 51 9.32 0.34 -2.55
N ARG A 52 9.81 0.18 -3.78
CA ARG A 52 11.25 0.02 -4.00
C ARG A 52 11.99 1.27 -3.51
N GLY A 53 13.10 1.05 -2.83
CA GLY A 53 13.87 2.09 -2.18
C GLY A 53 13.22 2.66 -0.90
N HIS A 54 12.17 2.03 -0.39
CA HIS A 54 11.55 2.34 0.90
C HIS A 54 11.64 1.13 1.83
N GLY A 55 11.60 1.40 3.14
CA GLY A 55 11.59 0.37 4.18
C GLY A 55 12.70 -0.66 4.00
N ARG A 56 12.31 -1.92 3.81
CA ARG A 56 13.24 -3.06 3.65
C ARG A 56 13.27 -3.61 2.21
N SER A 57 12.63 -2.93 1.26
CA SER A 57 12.68 -3.28 -0.17
C SER A 57 13.92 -2.70 -0.82
N ASP A 58 14.49 -3.45 -1.77
CA ASP A 58 15.66 -3.00 -2.52
C ASP A 58 15.34 -1.74 -3.34
N ALA A 59 16.31 -0.83 -3.47
CA ALA A 59 16.20 0.33 -4.35
C ALA A 59 16.30 -0.10 -5.82
N PRO A 60 15.58 0.58 -6.75
CA PRO A 60 15.74 0.27 -8.16
C PRO A 60 17.12 0.73 -8.64
N ALA A 61 17.68 0.00 -9.61
CA ALA A 61 19.00 0.26 -10.16
C ALA A 61 19.13 1.65 -10.83
N ASP A 62 18.02 2.29 -11.22
CA ASP A 62 18.01 3.63 -11.80
C ASP A 62 16.90 4.53 -11.23
N ALA A 63 17.11 5.85 -11.30
CA ALA A 63 16.20 6.83 -10.73
C ALA A 63 14.88 6.98 -11.49
N ARG A 64 14.84 6.69 -12.80
CA ARG A 64 13.62 6.77 -13.62
C ARG A 64 12.61 5.71 -13.22
N ARG A 65 13.06 4.51 -12.85
CA ARG A 65 12.22 3.42 -12.36
C ARG A 65 11.60 3.69 -10.98
N ARG A 66 12.14 4.62 -10.18
CA ARG A 66 11.49 5.06 -8.92
C ARG A 66 10.14 5.73 -9.17
N ALA A 67 10.04 6.58 -10.19
CA ALA A 67 8.83 7.38 -10.45
C ALA A 67 7.69 6.57 -11.09
N ALA A 68 8.00 5.53 -11.85
CA ALA A 68 7.01 4.75 -12.60
C ALA A 68 6.29 3.65 -11.77
N GLN A 69 6.76 3.38 -10.55
CA GLN A 69 6.39 2.16 -9.84
C GLN A 69 4.91 2.11 -9.41
N THR A 70 4.32 3.24 -9.00
CA THR A 70 2.93 3.27 -8.51
C THR A 70 1.91 3.04 -9.63
N ALA A 71 2.18 3.56 -10.83
CA ALA A 71 1.24 3.51 -11.96
C ALA A 71 1.11 2.10 -12.57
N ALA A 72 2.15 1.27 -12.50
CA ALA A 72 2.12 -0.07 -13.07
C ALA A 72 1.29 -1.08 -12.25
N LEU A 73 1.15 -0.87 -10.93
CA LEU A 73 0.41 -1.80 -10.08
C LEU A 73 -1.11 -1.66 -10.15
N VAL A 74 -1.62 -0.46 -10.41
CA VAL A 74 -3.07 -0.19 -10.48
C VAL A 74 -3.79 -0.82 -11.69
N ALA A 75 -3.07 -1.53 -12.56
CA ALA A 75 -3.64 -2.23 -13.72
C ALA A 75 -4.09 -3.69 -13.43
N GLY A 76 -3.87 -4.21 -12.20
CA GLY A 76 -4.19 -5.59 -11.78
C GLY A 76 -5.25 -5.66 -10.67
N PRO A 77 -5.30 -6.74 -9.84
CA PRO A 77 -6.31 -6.94 -8.77
C PRO A 77 -6.49 -5.70 -7.90
N ALA A 78 -7.61 -5.54 -7.19
CA ALA A 78 -7.96 -4.32 -6.45
C ALA A 78 -6.77 -3.75 -5.65
N VAL A 79 -6.11 -2.74 -6.23
CA VAL A 79 -4.98 -2.04 -5.64
C VAL A 79 -5.53 -0.78 -5.01
N LEU A 80 -5.30 -0.63 -3.71
CA LEU A 80 -5.63 0.58 -3.00
C LEU A 80 -4.34 1.32 -2.67
N THR A 81 -4.20 2.53 -3.22
CA THR A 81 -3.14 3.46 -2.85
C THR A 81 -3.43 4.13 -1.51
N GLY A 82 -2.38 4.73 -0.92
CA GLY A 82 -2.44 5.73 0.16
C GLY A 82 -3.73 6.54 0.20
N GLU A 83 -3.96 7.29 -0.87
CA GLU A 83 -5.09 8.19 -1.02
C GLU A 83 -6.44 7.48 -1.02
N GLN A 84 -6.55 6.35 -1.71
CA GLN A 84 -7.79 5.57 -1.82
C GLN A 84 -8.16 4.93 -0.47
N VAL A 85 -7.17 4.39 0.24
CA VAL A 85 -7.38 3.85 1.59
C VAL A 85 -7.77 4.95 2.55
N GLU A 86 -7.12 6.12 2.49
CA GLU A 86 -7.44 7.24 3.36
C GLU A 86 -8.87 7.75 3.12
N ALA A 87 -9.27 7.91 1.84
CA ALA A 87 -10.64 8.25 1.48
C ALA A 87 -11.65 7.21 1.99
N MET A 88 -11.32 5.92 1.93
CA MET A 88 -12.16 4.85 2.47
C MET A 88 -12.27 4.92 3.99
N CYS A 89 -11.16 5.07 4.71
CA CYS A 89 -11.14 5.24 6.17
C CYS A 89 -11.96 6.45 6.61
N ARG A 90 -11.87 7.59 5.90
CA ARG A 90 -12.69 8.78 6.18
C ARG A 90 -14.19 8.51 6.06
N ARG A 91 -14.61 7.81 4.98
CA ARG A 91 -16.02 7.40 4.80
C ARG A 91 -16.50 6.45 5.88
N LEU A 92 -15.68 5.47 6.27
CA LEU A 92 -16.05 4.44 7.23
C LEU A 92 -16.03 4.90 8.69
N THR A 93 -15.26 5.94 9.02
CA THR A 93 -15.11 6.45 10.39
C THR A 93 -15.82 7.78 10.63
N GLY A 94 -16.42 8.38 9.60
CA GLY A 94 -17.10 9.68 9.72
C GLY A 94 -16.19 10.87 10.05
N ARG A 95 -14.86 10.70 10.07
CA ARG A 95 -13.90 11.79 10.35
C ARG A 95 -13.56 12.55 9.07
N GLN A 96 -14.20 13.70 8.88
CA GLN A 96 -13.66 14.79 8.06
C GLN A 96 -12.41 15.33 8.78
N GLN A 97 -11.23 15.30 8.14
CA GLN A 97 -10.15 16.16 8.64
C GLN A 97 -10.52 17.59 8.29
N ILE A 98 -10.58 18.44 9.32
CA ILE A 98 -10.42 19.87 9.15
C ILE A 98 -9.10 20.07 8.42
N ALA A 99 -9.17 20.59 7.19
CA ALA A 99 -8.02 21.12 6.49
C ALA A 99 -7.40 22.21 7.37
N LEU A 100 -6.25 21.92 7.98
CA LEU A 100 -5.40 22.97 8.51
C LEU A 100 -4.65 23.56 7.32
N MET A 101 -5.21 24.65 6.79
CA MET A 101 -4.45 25.67 6.07
C MET A 101 -3.45 26.26 7.06
N SER A 102 -2.16 26.20 6.74
CA SER A 102 -1.13 27.23 7.01
C SER A 102 0.11 26.89 6.20
#